data_AF-A0A7L3HNN5-F1
#
_entry.id   AF-A0A7L3HNN5-F1
#
_cell.length_a   1.000
_cell.length_b   1.000
_cell.length_c   1.000
_cell.angle_alpha   90.00
_cell.angle_beta   90.00
_cell.angle_gamma   90.00
#
_symmetry.space_group_name_H-M   'P 1'
#
loop_
_entity.id
_entity.type
_entity.pdbx_description
1 polymer ?
#
loop_
_entity_poly.entity_id
_entity_poly.type
_entity_poly.pdbx_seq_one_letter_code
_entity_poly.pdbx_strand_id
1 'polypeptide(L)'
;KLEHLFESRSKEAPTSKKASDGKKVVVVLDPKRSNAINIGLTVLPPIHIIKTAVLNFDEFAVSKEGIEKILTMVPTEEEKQKIQEAQLANPDVPLGSAEQFLLSLSSISDLTARLQLWAFKLDYESLEQEIAEPLFDLKLGMEQLARNHTFKCILATLLAMGNFLNSSQSRGFELGYLEKVSEVKDTVHRQSLLYHLCQMVVEKFPETTDLYSEIASITHSAKVDFEELANSLVQLERRCRASWHNLKVIAKHETKPVLKTKLTEFLKDSTQRIIVLKVVHRRVLNRFHSFLLYLGYPASAARDVKVTSICKLLREFALEYRTCRERVLQQQKKRAAHRERSKTRGRLITETEKFSSIAEAVLPPAVVSSSPKEQMEAGHESMKIVLTSPTDITARRSRASQG
;
A
#
# COMPACT_ATOMS: atom_id res chain seq x y z
N LYS A 1 24.63 29.84 -19.22
CA LYS A 1 24.46 29.29 -17.83
C LYS A 1 24.10 27.80 -17.81
N LEU A 2 23.32 27.26 -18.76
CA LEU A 2 23.05 25.81 -18.87
C LEU A 2 24.15 25.01 -19.60
N GLU A 3 24.94 25.64 -20.46
CA GLU A 3 26.04 24.98 -21.18
C GLU A 3 27.15 24.48 -20.25
N HIS A 4 27.43 25.20 -19.16
CA HIS A 4 28.42 24.79 -18.15
C HIS A 4 27.99 23.55 -17.32
N LEU A 5 26.73 23.11 -17.42
CA LEU A 5 26.23 21.88 -16.77
C LEU A 5 26.33 20.65 -17.70
N PHE A 6 26.51 20.86 -19.01
CA PHE A 6 26.55 19.80 -20.03
C PHE A 6 27.88 19.76 -20.80
N GLU A 7 28.84 20.58 -20.39
CA GLU A 7 30.19 20.55 -20.95
C GLU A 7 30.88 19.26 -20.51
N SER A 8 31.01 18.32 -21.45
CA SER A 8 31.82 17.13 -21.30
C SER A 8 33.28 17.59 -21.11
N ARG A 9 33.75 17.61 -19.87
CA ARG A 9 35.18 17.72 -19.58
C ARG A 9 35.89 16.46 -20.07
N SER A 10 36.17 16.44 -21.37
CA SER A 10 37.26 15.66 -21.94
C SER A 10 38.52 16.15 -21.24
N LYS A 11 38.93 15.48 -20.16
CA LYS A 11 40.27 15.68 -19.61
C LYS A 11 41.25 15.21 -20.68
N GLU A 12 41.73 16.16 -21.46
CA GLU A 12 43.02 16.06 -22.12
C GLU A 12 44.03 15.52 -21.11
N ALA A 13 44.66 14.41 -21.48
CA ALA A 13 45.72 13.82 -20.70
C ALA A 13 46.84 14.86 -20.55
N PRO A 14 47.22 15.26 -19.31
CA PRO A 14 48.52 15.85 -19.13
C PRO A 14 49.53 14.71 -19.22
N THR A 15 50.21 14.62 -20.35
CA THR A 15 51.55 14.03 -20.48
C THR A 15 52.52 14.83 -19.62
N SER A 16 52.39 14.66 -18.30
CA SER A 16 53.44 14.96 -17.36
C SER A 16 53.78 13.65 -16.68
N LYS A 17 55.01 13.19 -16.90
CA LYS A 17 55.70 12.24 -16.04
C LYS A 17 55.78 12.87 -14.64
N LYS A 18 54.68 12.86 -13.89
CA LYS A 18 54.75 12.94 -12.44
C LYS A 18 55.16 11.55 -12.01
N ALA A 19 56.44 11.42 -11.69
CA ALA A 19 56.95 10.36 -10.86
C ALA A 19 55.91 10.10 -9.77
N SER A 20 55.34 8.90 -9.78
CA SER A 20 54.55 8.44 -8.66
C SER A 20 55.47 8.53 -7.46
N ASP A 21 55.17 9.44 -6.55
CA ASP A 21 55.66 9.37 -5.19
C ASP A 21 54.96 8.17 -4.52
N GLY A 22 55.33 6.97 -4.96
CA GLY A 22 56.23 6.17 -4.18
C GLY A 22 55.79 5.73 -2.79
N LYS A 23 54.51 5.79 -2.43
CA LYS A 23 54.03 4.78 -1.48
C LYS A 23 53.90 3.48 -2.26
N LYS A 24 54.95 2.66 -2.23
CA LYS A 24 54.80 1.24 -2.51
C LYS A 24 53.66 0.78 -1.60
N VAL A 25 52.61 0.22 -2.18
CA VAL A 25 51.49 -0.31 -1.43
C VAL A 25 51.40 -1.77 -1.80
N VAL A 26 51.37 -2.63 -0.79
CA VAL A 26 51.30 -4.08 -1.01
C VAL A 26 49.86 -4.41 -1.41
N VAL A 27 49.70 -4.84 -2.66
CA VAL A 27 48.42 -5.30 -3.23
C VAL A 27 48.56 -6.78 -3.51
N VAL A 28 47.67 -7.57 -2.91
CA VAL A 28 47.75 -9.05 -2.92
C VAL A 28 46.49 -9.66 -3.54
N LEU A 29 45.38 -8.93 -3.48
CA LEU A 29 44.09 -9.36 -3.99
C LEU A 29 44.00 -9.19 -5.51
N ASP A 30 43.17 -10.02 -6.14
CA ASP A 30 42.81 -9.84 -7.55
C ASP A 30 42.24 -8.44 -7.80
N PRO A 31 42.59 -7.78 -8.92
CA PRO A 31 42.12 -6.43 -9.22
C PRO A 31 40.58 -6.29 -9.19
N LYS A 32 39.85 -7.31 -9.66
CA LYS A 32 38.38 -7.34 -9.61
C LYS A 32 37.85 -7.37 -8.18
N ARG A 33 38.46 -8.18 -7.31
CA ARG A 33 38.06 -8.33 -5.90
C ARG A 33 38.40 -7.08 -5.10
N SER A 34 39.61 -6.54 -5.29
CA SER A 34 40.05 -5.28 -4.69
C SER A 34 39.14 -4.11 -5.08
N ASN A 35 38.77 -3.99 -6.37
CA ASN A 35 37.83 -2.97 -6.83
C ASN A 35 36.45 -3.12 -6.20
N ALA A 36 35.91 -4.34 -6.11
CA ALA A 36 34.60 -4.58 -5.49
C ALA A 36 34.58 -4.16 -4.00
N ILE A 37 35.66 -4.46 -3.26
CA ILE A 37 35.82 -4.06 -1.86
C ILE A 37 35.95 -2.54 -1.74
N ASN A 38 36.78 -1.91 -2.57
CA ASN A 38 36.95 -0.46 -2.57
C ASN A 38 35.65 0.29 -2.88
N ILE A 39 34.83 -0.23 -3.79
CA ILE A 39 33.48 0.30 -4.03
C ILE A 39 32.62 0.14 -2.78
N GLY A 40 32.64 -1.03 -2.12
CA GLY A 40 31.93 -1.25 -0.87
C GLY A 40 32.36 -0.31 0.26
N LEU A 41 33.64 0.06 0.32
CA LEU A 41 34.18 0.99 1.32
C LEU A 41 33.67 2.42 1.14
N THR A 42 33.19 2.82 -0.04
CA THR A 42 32.66 4.17 -0.26
C THR A 42 31.37 4.46 0.51
N VAL A 43 30.61 3.42 0.85
CA VAL A 43 29.33 3.51 1.57
C VAL A 43 29.44 3.09 3.04
N LEU A 44 30.59 2.55 3.44
CA LEU A 44 30.87 2.12 4.80
C LEU A 44 31.59 3.21 5.58
N PRO A 45 31.44 3.25 6.92
CA PRO A 45 32.23 4.14 7.75
C PRO A 45 33.73 3.76 7.68
N PRO A 46 34.62 4.64 8.17
CA PRO A 46 36.05 4.36 8.22
C PRO A 46 36.39 2.99 8.85
N ILE A 47 37.38 2.30 8.28
CA ILE A 47 37.78 0.91 8.64
C ILE A 47 38.00 0.71 10.16
N HIS A 48 38.59 1.71 10.82
CA HIS A 48 38.86 1.67 12.27
C HIS A 48 37.57 1.73 13.13
N ILE A 49 36.52 2.36 12.61
CA ILE A 49 35.21 2.43 13.25
C ILE A 49 34.49 1.09 13.08
N ILE A 50 34.54 0.48 11.88
CA ILE A 50 33.85 -0.78 11.58
C ILE A 50 34.20 -1.87 12.60
N LYS A 51 35.49 -2.07 12.90
CA LYS A 51 35.91 -3.09 13.87
C LYS A 51 35.30 -2.85 15.25
N THR A 52 35.36 -1.61 15.73
CA THR A 52 34.83 -1.24 17.03
C THR A 52 33.30 -1.37 17.06
N ALA A 53 32.62 -0.96 15.99
CA ALA A 53 31.18 -1.05 15.84
C ALA A 53 30.69 -2.51 15.84
N VAL A 54 31.36 -3.40 15.09
CA VAL A 54 31.03 -4.84 15.06
C VAL A 54 31.25 -5.50 16.41
N LEU A 55 32.31 -5.13 17.14
CA LEU A 55 32.57 -5.66 18.49
C LEU A 55 31.57 -5.16 19.53
N ASN A 56 30.99 -3.96 19.34
CA ASN A 56 30.07 -3.34 20.29
C ASN A 56 28.59 -3.44 19.90
N PHE A 57 28.27 -3.91 18.69
CA PHE A 57 26.93 -3.85 18.09
C PHE A 57 26.40 -2.40 18.06
N ASP A 58 27.23 -1.48 17.58
CA ASP A 58 26.91 -0.05 17.56
C ASP A 58 26.03 0.33 16.37
N GLU A 59 24.73 0.40 16.62
CA GLU A 59 23.66 0.66 15.65
C GLU A 59 23.74 2.06 15.03
N PHE A 60 24.44 3.02 15.66
CA PHE A 60 24.64 4.37 15.12
C PHE A 60 25.82 4.45 14.15
N ALA A 61 26.80 3.56 14.29
CA ALA A 61 28.00 3.57 13.48
C ALA A 61 27.82 2.80 12.15
N VAL A 62 27.09 1.69 12.16
CA VAL A 62 26.87 0.86 10.97
C VAL A 62 25.40 0.52 10.83
N SER A 63 24.81 0.88 9.68
CA SER A 63 23.43 0.54 9.34
C SER A 63 23.27 -0.92 8.94
N LYS A 64 22.02 -1.39 8.87
CA LYS A 64 21.65 -2.72 8.34
C LYS A 64 22.30 -2.99 6.98
N GLU A 65 22.16 -2.07 6.02
CA GLU A 65 22.74 -2.20 4.69
C GLU A 65 24.27 -2.34 4.74
N GLY A 66 24.90 -1.62 5.67
CA GLY A 66 26.34 -1.75 5.93
C GLY A 66 26.72 -3.15 6.40
N ILE A 67 25.95 -3.74 7.31
CA ILE A 67 26.18 -5.12 7.80
C ILE A 67 26.01 -6.14 6.68
N GLU A 68 24.96 -6.03 5.88
CA GLU A 68 24.73 -6.89 4.71
C GLU A 68 25.90 -6.77 3.72
N LYS A 69 26.37 -5.54 3.46
CA LYS A 69 27.52 -5.33 2.59
C LYS A 69 28.78 -5.97 3.14
N ILE A 70 29.07 -5.83 4.43
CA ILE A 70 30.22 -6.46 5.09
C ILE A 70 30.10 -7.99 5.00
N LEU A 71 28.91 -8.57 5.18
CA LEU A 71 28.67 -10.01 5.03
C LEU A 71 29.03 -10.54 3.62
N THR A 72 28.85 -9.73 2.56
CA THR A 72 29.28 -10.10 1.19
C THR A 72 30.79 -9.98 0.96
N MET A 73 31.51 -9.29 1.84
CA MET A 73 32.94 -8.99 1.72
C MET A 73 33.77 -9.69 2.81
N VAL A 74 33.22 -10.72 3.46
CA VAL A 74 33.96 -11.53 4.43
C VAL A 74 35.19 -12.14 3.74
N PRO A 75 36.40 -11.98 4.33
CA PRO A 75 37.62 -12.53 3.75
C PRO A 75 37.61 -14.06 3.79
N THR A 76 38.16 -14.70 2.76
CA THR A 76 38.45 -16.15 2.80
C THR A 76 39.74 -16.41 3.60
N GLU A 77 39.90 -17.63 4.13
CA GLU A 77 41.14 -17.98 4.85
C GLU A 77 42.37 -17.90 3.94
N GLU A 78 42.23 -18.20 2.64
CA GLU A 78 43.30 -18.02 1.65
C GLU A 78 43.67 -16.54 1.45
N GLU A 79 42.67 -15.66 1.30
CA GLU A 79 42.89 -14.20 1.17
C GLU A 79 43.60 -13.66 2.42
N LYS A 80 43.14 -14.07 3.60
CA LYS A 80 43.73 -13.69 4.89
C LYS A 80 45.19 -14.13 5.01
N GLN A 81 45.50 -15.38 4.66
CA GLN A 81 46.86 -15.92 4.76
C GLN A 81 47.81 -15.17 3.81
N LYS A 82 47.40 -14.97 2.55
CA LYS A 82 48.19 -14.21 1.57
C LYS A 82 48.47 -12.77 2.03
N ILE A 83 47.47 -12.09 2.60
CA ILE A 83 47.63 -10.72 3.12
C ILE A 83 48.60 -10.71 4.32
N GLN A 84 48.51 -11.69 5.22
CA GLN A 84 49.40 -11.80 6.39
C GLN A 84 50.85 -12.08 5.97
N GLU A 85 51.08 -13.01 5.04
CA GLU A 85 52.40 -13.32 4.50
C GLU A 85 53.03 -12.12 3.80
N ALA A 86 52.25 -11.38 3.00
CA ALA A 86 52.73 -10.19 2.31
C ALA A 86 53.07 -9.04 3.27
N GLN A 87 52.30 -8.88 4.35
CA GLN A 87 52.58 -7.92 5.43
C GLN A 87 53.85 -8.29 6.22
N LEU A 88 54.07 -9.59 6.46
CA LEU A 88 55.26 -10.09 7.15
C LEU A 88 56.52 -9.95 6.28
N ALA A 89 56.39 -10.16 4.97
CA ALA A 89 57.47 -10.01 4.00
C ALA A 89 57.87 -8.56 3.76
N ASN A 90 56.94 -7.61 3.93
CA ASN A 90 57.18 -6.17 3.71
C ASN A 90 56.62 -5.33 4.88
N PRO A 91 57.21 -5.42 6.08
CA PRO A 91 56.68 -4.75 7.28
C PRO A 91 56.69 -3.22 7.18
N ASP A 92 57.62 -2.64 6.40
CA ASP A 92 57.78 -1.19 6.23
C ASP A 92 56.85 -0.59 5.15
N VAL A 93 56.08 -1.42 4.43
CA VAL A 93 55.26 -1.01 3.30
C VAL A 93 53.76 -1.13 3.65
N PRO A 94 52.96 -0.05 3.55
CA PRO A 94 51.54 -0.11 3.89
C PRO A 94 50.76 -0.99 2.91
N LEU A 95 49.79 -1.74 3.42
CA LEU A 95 48.82 -2.50 2.61
C LEU A 95 47.85 -1.57 1.87
N GLY A 96 47.28 -2.08 0.77
CA GLY A 96 46.17 -1.41 0.07
C GLY A 96 44.93 -1.25 0.95
N SER A 97 44.04 -0.32 0.59
CA SER A 97 42.82 -0.05 1.36
C SER A 97 41.93 -1.29 1.50
N ALA A 98 41.82 -2.09 0.45
CA ALA A 98 41.06 -3.34 0.45
C ALA A 98 41.72 -4.38 1.37
N GLU A 99 43.04 -4.55 1.28
CA GLU A 99 43.82 -5.46 2.11
C GLU A 99 43.79 -5.05 3.59
N GLN A 100 43.92 -3.76 3.90
CA GLN A 100 43.77 -3.22 5.26
C GLN A 100 42.38 -3.51 5.83
N PHE A 101 41.33 -3.36 5.01
CA PHE A 101 39.97 -3.67 5.41
C PHE A 101 39.78 -5.16 5.71
N LEU A 102 40.19 -6.06 4.80
CA LEU A 102 40.09 -7.50 5.02
C LEU A 102 40.93 -7.96 6.21
N LEU A 103 42.12 -7.40 6.41
CA LEU A 103 42.95 -7.69 7.57
C LEU A 103 42.26 -7.25 8.87
N SER A 104 41.67 -6.04 8.89
CA SER A 104 40.89 -5.55 10.04
C SER A 104 39.71 -6.49 10.36
N LEU A 105 38.97 -6.92 9.35
CA LEU A 105 37.87 -7.89 9.49
C LEU A 105 38.36 -9.24 10.01
N SER A 106 39.47 -9.76 9.48
CA SER A 106 40.04 -11.05 9.87
C SER A 106 40.51 -11.10 11.33
N SER A 107 40.77 -9.93 11.93
CA SER A 107 41.14 -9.82 13.34
C SER A 107 39.96 -9.95 14.30
N ILE A 108 38.72 -9.98 13.79
CA ILE A 108 37.51 -10.13 14.59
C ILE A 108 37.18 -11.63 14.68
N SER A 109 37.13 -12.15 15.91
CA SER A 109 36.74 -13.53 16.17
C SER A 109 35.28 -13.79 15.75
N ASP A 110 35.07 -14.87 14.99
CA ASP A 110 33.75 -15.32 14.54
C ASP A 110 32.92 -14.22 13.85
N LEU A 111 33.58 -13.42 12.99
CA LEU A 111 32.99 -12.26 12.30
C LEU A 111 31.62 -12.56 11.69
N THR A 112 31.49 -13.65 10.93
CA THR A 112 30.24 -14.03 10.28
C THR A 112 29.11 -14.25 11.28
N ALA A 113 29.38 -14.95 12.38
CA ALA A 113 28.40 -15.19 13.44
C ALA A 113 27.96 -13.88 14.11
N ARG A 114 28.92 -12.96 14.37
CA ARG A 114 28.64 -11.63 14.94
C ARG A 114 27.75 -10.80 14.04
N LEU A 115 28.11 -10.69 12.76
CA LEU A 115 27.35 -9.91 11.78
C LEU A 115 25.95 -10.48 11.57
N GLN A 116 25.80 -11.81 11.50
CA GLN A 116 24.48 -12.45 11.37
C GLN A 116 23.59 -12.23 12.60
N LEU A 117 24.15 -12.35 13.81
CA LEU A 117 23.42 -12.06 15.04
C LEU A 117 23.01 -10.58 15.10
N TRP A 118 23.90 -9.68 14.67
CA TRP A 118 23.61 -8.25 14.65
C TRP A 118 22.54 -7.91 13.62
N ALA A 119 22.63 -8.45 12.41
CA ALA A 119 21.60 -8.30 11.38
C ALA A 119 20.24 -8.80 11.87
N PHE A 120 20.19 -9.97 12.53
CA PHE A 120 18.95 -10.46 13.13
C PHE A 120 18.40 -9.51 14.19
N LYS A 121 19.25 -8.96 15.05
CA LYS A 121 18.82 -7.99 16.07
C LYS A 121 18.17 -6.75 15.47
N LEU A 122 18.78 -6.19 14.41
CA LEU A 122 18.24 -5.01 13.73
C LEU A 122 16.93 -5.29 12.99
N ASP A 123 16.80 -6.49 12.41
CA ASP A 123 15.62 -6.85 11.61
C ASP A 123 14.43 -7.32 12.43
N TYR A 124 14.67 -7.81 13.65
CA TYR A 124 13.69 -8.61 14.40
C TYR A 124 12.34 -7.91 14.56
N GLU A 125 12.36 -6.63 14.95
CA GLU A 125 11.13 -5.87 15.19
C GLU A 125 10.31 -5.67 13.91
N SER A 126 10.97 -5.35 12.78
CA SER A 126 10.30 -5.24 11.47
C SER A 126 9.70 -6.58 11.05
N LEU A 127 10.47 -7.66 11.14
CA LEU A 127 10.01 -9.00 10.73
C LEU A 127 8.84 -9.49 11.60
N GLU A 128 8.87 -9.18 12.89
CA GLU A 128 7.76 -9.51 13.78
C GLU A 128 6.51 -8.69 13.43
N GLN A 129 6.64 -7.38 13.22
CA GLN A 129 5.53 -6.50 12.85
C GLN A 129 4.90 -6.90 11.52
N GLU A 130 5.71 -7.21 10.50
CA GLU A 130 5.25 -7.68 9.18
C GLU A 130 4.36 -8.93 9.26
N ILE A 131 4.53 -9.77 10.31
CA ILE A 131 3.71 -10.95 10.56
C ILE A 131 2.53 -10.62 11.50
N ALA A 132 2.76 -9.82 12.54
CA ALA A 132 1.79 -9.54 13.57
C ALA A 132 0.64 -8.63 13.07
N GLU A 133 0.95 -7.62 12.27
CA GLU A 133 -0.03 -6.65 11.78
C GLU A 133 -1.11 -7.29 10.91
N PRO A 134 -0.81 -8.12 9.89
CA PRO A 134 -1.86 -8.77 9.10
C PRO A 134 -2.74 -9.72 9.91
N LEU A 135 -2.19 -10.38 10.93
CA LEU A 135 -2.96 -11.24 11.82
C LEU A 135 -3.93 -10.43 12.69
N PHE A 136 -3.48 -9.26 13.16
CA PHE A 136 -4.33 -8.33 13.89
C PHE A 136 -5.43 -7.76 13.00
N ASP A 137 -5.09 -7.30 11.79
CA ASP A 137 -6.05 -6.77 10.83
C ASP A 137 -7.10 -7.81 10.43
N LEU A 138 -6.70 -9.06 10.20
CA LEU A 138 -7.67 -10.13 9.90
C LEU A 138 -8.63 -10.35 11.06
N LYS A 139 -8.11 -10.44 12.29
CA LYS A 139 -8.93 -10.59 13.50
C LYS A 139 -9.92 -9.43 13.62
N LEU A 140 -9.44 -8.20 13.53
CA LEU A 140 -10.26 -7.00 13.66
C LEU A 140 -11.30 -6.91 12.54
N GLY A 141 -10.91 -7.20 11.31
CA GLY A 141 -11.79 -7.17 10.14
C GLY A 141 -12.96 -8.14 10.25
N MET A 142 -12.74 -9.35 10.78
CA MET A 142 -13.82 -10.31 11.04
C MET A 142 -14.81 -9.79 12.10
N GLU A 143 -14.29 -9.18 13.18
CA GLU A 143 -15.13 -8.60 14.24
C GLU A 143 -15.92 -7.40 13.73
N GLN A 144 -15.31 -6.54 12.90
CA GLN A 144 -15.95 -5.43 12.22
C GLN A 144 -17.11 -5.94 11.35
N LEU A 145 -16.85 -6.86 10.42
CA LEU A 145 -17.89 -7.41 9.53
C LEU A 145 -19.04 -8.07 10.30
N ALA A 146 -18.75 -8.86 11.32
CA ALA A 146 -19.78 -9.55 12.10
C ALA A 146 -20.72 -8.57 12.82
N ARG A 147 -20.22 -7.40 13.21
CA ARG A 147 -20.99 -6.35 13.90
C ARG A 147 -21.51 -5.26 12.96
N ASN A 148 -21.02 -5.21 11.73
CA ASN A 148 -21.31 -4.14 10.77
C ASN A 148 -22.80 -4.13 10.39
N HIS A 149 -23.48 -3.02 10.73
CA HIS A 149 -24.90 -2.84 10.44
C HIS A 149 -25.16 -2.65 8.93
N THR A 150 -24.38 -1.78 8.28
CA THR A 150 -24.44 -1.52 6.84
C THR A 150 -24.34 -2.81 6.03
N PHE A 151 -23.36 -3.65 6.34
CA PHE A 151 -23.14 -4.94 5.69
C PHE A 151 -24.34 -5.87 5.83
N LYS A 152 -24.92 -5.97 7.04
CA LYS A 152 -26.13 -6.78 7.28
C LYS A 152 -27.32 -6.28 6.49
N CYS A 153 -27.54 -4.96 6.42
CA CYS A 153 -28.62 -4.36 5.63
C CYS A 153 -28.45 -4.63 4.14
N ILE A 154 -27.22 -4.55 3.63
CA ILE A 154 -26.89 -4.87 2.24
C ILE A 154 -27.21 -6.34 1.94
N LEU A 155 -26.70 -7.28 2.75
CA LEU A 155 -26.94 -8.71 2.54
C LEU A 155 -28.43 -9.08 2.64
N ALA A 156 -29.15 -8.53 3.62
CA ALA A 156 -30.57 -8.77 3.80
C ALA A 156 -31.40 -8.23 2.63
N THR A 157 -31.08 -7.02 2.15
CA THR A 157 -31.76 -6.44 0.98
C THR A 157 -31.49 -7.24 -0.28
N LEU A 158 -30.23 -7.66 -0.50
CA LEU A 158 -29.86 -8.49 -1.64
C LEU A 158 -30.56 -9.85 -1.60
N LEU A 159 -30.65 -10.50 -0.43
CA LEU A 159 -31.41 -11.75 -0.26
C LEU A 159 -32.89 -11.55 -0.59
N ALA A 160 -33.52 -10.49 -0.08
CA ALA A 160 -34.92 -10.19 -0.36
C ALA A 160 -35.18 -9.95 -1.86
N MET A 161 -34.29 -9.21 -2.52
CA MET A 161 -34.33 -9.02 -3.98
C MET A 161 -34.19 -10.35 -4.72
N GLY A 162 -33.21 -11.16 -4.35
CA GLY A 162 -32.97 -12.46 -4.99
C GLY A 162 -34.15 -13.41 -4.83
N ASN A 163 -34.74 -13.49 -3.64
CA ASN A 163 -35.94 -14.30 -3.37
C ASN A 163 -37.14 -13.82 -4.20
N PHE A 164 -37.34 -12.51 -4.30
CA PHE A 164 -38.41 -11.93 -5.11
C PHE A 164 -38.22 -12.24 -6.60
N LEU A 165 -37.01 -12.01 -7.14
CA LEU A 165 -36.72 -12.20 -8.56
C LEU A 165 -36.75 -13.68 -8.98
N ASN A 166 -36.28 -14.58 -8.13
CA ASN A 166 -36.24 -16.01 -8.41
C ASN A 166 -37.48 -16.78 -7.92
N SER A 167 -38.47 -16.08 -7.34
CA SER A 167 -39.63 -16.70 -6.71
C SER A 167 -39.25 -17.82 -5.72
N SER A 168 -38.17 -17.60 -4.96
CA SER A 168 -37.61 -18.57 -4.01
C SER A 168 -37.78 -18.11 -2.57
N GLN A 169 -37.58 -19.04 -1.63
CA GLN A 169 -37.62 -18.77 -0.19
C GLN A 169 -36.29 -19.16 0.46
N SER A 170 -35.19 -18.77 -0.19
CA SER A 170 -33.84 -19.05 0.32
C SER A 170 -33.59 -18.27 1.61
N ARG A 171 -32.93 -18.91 2.58
CA ARG A 171 -32.58 -18.29 3.88
C ARG A 171 -31.25 -17.54 3.85
N GLY A 172 -30.49 -17.67 2.77
CA GLY A 172 -29.18 -17.06 2.57
C GLY A 172 -28.63 -17.40 1.19
N PHE A 173 -27.48 -16.83 0.88
CA PHE A 173 -26.71 -17.09 -0.33
C PHE A 173 -25.23 -17.11 0.00
N GLU A 174 -24.44 -17.78 -0.83
CA GLU A 174 -22.99 -17.81 -0.65
C GLU A 174 -22.36 -16.46 -1.02
N LEU A 175 -21.40 -15.99 -0.22
CA LEU A 175 -20.77 -14.67 -0.40
C LEU A 175 -20.14 -14.49 -1.79
N GLY A 176 -19.70 -15.57 -2.44
CA GLY A 176 -19.16 -15.51 -3.81
C GLY A 176 -20.15 -14.92 -4.84
N TYR A 177 -21.46 -14.91 -4.55
CA TYR A 177 -22.44 -14.26 -5.41
C TYR A 177 -22.24 -12.74 -5.50
N LEU A 178 -21.59 -12.11 -4.51
CA LEU A 178 -21.33 -10.66 -4.50
C LEU A 178 -20.58 -10.18 -5.75
N GLU A 179 -19.74 -11.01 -6.38
CA GLU A 179 -19.05 -10.72 -7.65
C GLU A 179 -20.03 -10.48 -8.80
N LYS A 180 -21.18 -11.17 -8.79
CA LYS A 180 -22.15 -11.16 -9.89
C LYS A 180 -23.18 -10.04 -9.79
N VAL A 181 -23.26 -9.38 -8.63
CA VAL A 181 -24.30 -8.38 -8.35
C VAL A 181 -24.17 -7.15 -9.25
N SER A 182 -22.95 -6.79 -9.67
CA SER A 182 -22.72 -5.70 -10.61
C SER A 182 -22.92 -6.11 -12.08
N GLU A 183 -22.88 -7.41 -12.39
CA GLU A 183 -23.03 -7.96 -13.75
C GLU A 183 -24.49 -8.08 -14.20
N VAL A 184 -25.38 -8.46 -13.28
CA VAL A 184 -26.82 -8.62 -13.57
C VAL A 184 -27.43 -7.25 -13.83
N LYS A 185 -28.06 -7.06 -14.99
CA LYS A 185 -28.67 -5.78 -15.40
C LYS A 185 -30.17 -5.90 -15.63
N ASP A 186 -30.90 -4.83 -15.33
CA ASP A 186 -32.31 -4.72 -15.68
C ASP A 186 -32.53 -4.56 -17.20
N THR A 187 -33.73 -4.86 -17.67
CA THR A 187 -34.09 -4.87 -19.09
C THR A 187 -34.47 -3.50 -19.65
N VAL A 188 -34.82 -2.54 -18.79
CA VAL A 188 -35.45 -1.27 -19.20
C VAL A 188 -34.43 -0.14 -19.30
N HIS A 189 -33.62 0.04 -18.27
CA HIS A 189 -32.63 1.09 -18.10
C HIS A 189 -31.20 0.56 -18.09
N ARG A 190 -31.01 -0.78 -18.17
CA ARG A 190 -29.71 -1.45 -18.14
C ARG A 190 -28.87 -1.08 -16.90
N GLN A 191 -29.51 -0.72 -15.78
CA GLN A 191 -28.84 -0.54 -14.51
C GLN A 191 -28.55 -1.89 -13.87
N SER A 192 -27.46 -1.98 -13.11
CA SER A 192 -27.08 -3.22 -12.44
C SER A 192 -27.99 -3.54 -11.26
N LEU A 193 -28.04 -4.80 -10.85
CA LEU A 193 -28.70 -5.22 -9.61
C LEU A 193 -28.09 -4.49 -8.40
N LEU A 194 -26.78 -4.24 -8.42
CA LEU A 194 -26.09 -3.41 -7.44
C LEU A 194 -26.68 -1.98 -7.35
N TYR A 195 -27.07 -1.37 -8.47
CA TYR A 195 -27.69 -0.05 -8.46
C TYR A 195 -29.03 -0.06 -7.73
N HIS A 196 -29.89 -1.02 -8.07
CA HIS A 196 -31.21 -1.17 -7.44
C HIS A 196 -31.08 -1.51 -5.95
N LEU A 197 -30.09 -2.35 -5.59
CA LEU A 197 -29.71 -2.63 -4.21
C LEU A 197 -29.32 -1.36 -3.46
N CYS A 198 -28.37 -0.58 -4.00
CA CYS A 198 -27.95 0.69 -3.40
C CYS A 198 -29.12 1.65 -3.21
N GLN A 199 -29.98 1.77 -4.22
CA GLN A 199 -31.16 2.63 -4.14
C GLN A 199 -32.09 2.23 -2.99
N MET A 200 -32.42 0.94 -2.88
CA MET A 200 -33.29 0.47 -1.79
C MET A 200 -32.63 0.58 -0.42
N VAL A 201 -31.34 0.31 -0.31
CA VAL A 201 -30.62 0.44 0.97
C VAL A 201 -30.61 1.91 1.41
N VAL A 202 -30.32 2.85 0.53
CA VAL A 202 -30.33 4.29 0.84
C VAL A 202 -31.74 4.79 1.21
N GLU A 203 -32.77 4.29 0.53
CA GLU A 203 -34.16 4.71 0.77
C GLU A 203 -34.76 4.11 2.06
N LYS A 204 -34.49 2.84 2.36
CA LYS A 204 -35.07 2.13 3.51
C LYS A 204 -34.21 2.20 4.78
N PHE A 205 -32.90 2.36 4.62
CA PHE A 205 -31.92 2.33 5.71
C PHE A 205 -30.96 3.52 5.61
N PRO A 206 -31.43 4.77 5.82
CA PRO A 206 -30.64 5.98 5.61
C PRO A 206 -29.42 6.10 6.54
N GLU A 207 -29.43 5.42 7.68
CA GLU A 207 -28.32 5.28 8.63
C GLU A 207 -27.12 4.48 8.11
N THR A 208 -27.28 3.77 6.98
CA THR A 208 -26.19 2.98 6.38
C THR A 208 -25.16 3.85 5.66
N THR A 209 -23.91 3.36 5.64
CA THR A 209 -22.76 4.08 5.07
C THR A 209 -22.32 3.51 3.72
N ASP A 210 -21.08 3.78 3.30
CA ASP A 210 -20.48 3.26 2.08
C ASP A 210 -19.86 1.86 2.19
N LEU A 211 -19.93 1.22 3.37
CA LEU A 211 -19.30 -0.08 3.72
C LEU A 211 -17.77 -0.09 3.65
N TYR A 212 -17.16 0.40 2.57
CA TYR A 212 -15.72 0.35 2.31
C TYR A 212 -14.91 1.02 3.43
N SER A 213 -15.35 2.19 3.89
CA SER A 213 -14.72 2.93 4.98
C SER A 213 -14.78 2.18 6.33
N GLU A 214 -15.74 1.28 6.51
CA GLU A 214 -15.95 0.54 7.76
C GLU A 214 -15.19 -0.80 7.83
N ILE A 215 -14.57 -1.22 6.72
CA ILE A 215 -13.88 -2.52 6.59
C ILE A 215 -12.41 -2.36 6.18
N ALA A 216 -11.75 -1.29 6.63
CA ALA A 216 -10.35 -0.99 6.29
C ALA A 216 -9.40 -2.17 6.60
N SER A 217 -9.57 -2.85 7.73
CA SER A 217 -8.74 -4.00 8.11
C SER A 217 -8.90 -5.21 7.18
N ILE A 218 -10.10 -5.42 6.62
CA ILE A 218 -10.33 -6.43 5.57
C ILE A 218 -9.65 -6.01 4.28
N THR A 219 -9.72 -4.72 3.93
CA THR A 219 -9.06 -4.16 2.75
C THR A 219 -7.53 -4.31 2.81
N HIS A 220 -6.93 -4.17 3.99
CA HIS A 220 -5.52 -4.44 4.21
C HIS A 220 -5.21 -5.95 4.09
N SER A 221 -5.99 -6.78 4.79
CA SER A 221 -5.86 -8.25 4.75
C SER A 221 -5.96 -8.82 3.33
N ALA A 222 -6.74 -8.19 2.45
CA ALA A 222 -6.88 -8.58 1.04
C ALA A 222 -5.58 -8.49 0.22
N LYS A 223 -4.59 -7.71 0.68
CA LYS A 223 -3.28 -7.54 0.03
C LYS A 223 -2.23 -8.53 0.53
N VAL A 224 -2.53 -9.26 1.60
CA VAL A 224 -1.58 -10.14 2.27
C VAL A 224 -1.75 -11.57 1.77
N ASP A 225 -0.62 -12.24 1.53
CA ASP A 225 -0.56 -13.67 1.33
C ASP A 225 -0.33 -14.37 2.68
N PHE A 226 -1.37 -15.03 3.18
CA PHE A 226 -1.31 -15.70 4.48
C PHE A 226 -0.52 -17.01 4.45
N GLU A 227 -0.28 -17.60 3.27
CA GLU A 227 0.62 -18.75 3.12
C GLU A 227 2.08 -18.29 3.25
N GLU A 228 2.44 -17.20 2.57
CA GLU A 228 3.78 -16.64 2.71
C GLU A 228 4.02 -16.07 4.11
N LEU A 229 3.02 -15.45 4.73
CA LEU A 229 3.11 -15.02 6.13
C LEU A 229 3.44 -16.18 7.09
N ALA A 230 2.85 -17.36 6.86
CA ALA A 230 3.18 -18.55 7.63
C ALA A 230 4.63 -19.00 7.39
N ASN A 231 5.13 -18.91 6.15
CA ASN A 231 6.53 -19.18 5.82
C ASN A 231 7.47 -18.18 6.51
N SER A 232 7.15 -16.88 6.48
CA SER A 232 7.94 -15.84 7.16
C SER A 232 8.06 -16.11 8.66
N LEU A 233 6.98 -16.58 9.30
CA LEU A 233 7.03 -16.97 10.72
C LEU A 233 7.96 -18.16 10.99
N VAL A 234 7.95 -19.18 10.11
CA VAL A 234 8.88 -20.31 10.21
C VAL A 234 10.32 -19.85 9.97
N GLN A 235 10.55 -18.94 9.03
CA GLN A 235 11.87 -18.37 8.77
C GLN A 235 12.37 -17.53 9.95
N LEU A 236 11.50 -16.72 10.56
CA LEU A 236 11.81 -15.93 11.76
C LEU A 236 12.25 -16.83 12.93
N GLU A 237 11.53 -17.94 13.15
CA GLU A 237 11.91 -18.95 14.14
C GLU A 237 13.29 -19.57 13.84
N ARG A 238 13.55 -19.93 12.58
CA ARG A 238 14.86 -20.47 12.16
C ARG A 238 15.99 -19.46 12.37
N ARG A 239 15.79 -18.20 11.98
CA ARG A 239 16.76 -17.11 12.19
C ARG A 239 17.05 -16.88 13.68
N CYS A 240 16.02 -16.94 14.53
CA CYS A 240 16.18 -16.85 15.98
C CYS A 240 17.02 -18.02 16.54
N ARG A 241 16.76 -19.25 16.11
CA ARG A 241 17.57 -20.43 16.51
C ARG A 241 19.02 -20.33 16.02
N ALA A 242 19.24 -19.89 14.79
CA ALA A 242 20.59 -19.65 14.27
C ALA A 242 21.31 -18.56 15.07
N SER A 243 20.59 -17.52 15.49
CA SER A 243 21.13 -16.44 16.32
C SER A 243 21.56 -16.91 17.71
N TRP A 244 20.83 -17.86 18.31
CA TRP A 244 21.27 -18.56 19.53
C TRP A 244 22.56 -19.35 19.33
N HIS A 245 22.71 -20.03 18.19
CA HIS A 245 23.95 -20.72 17.85
C HIS A 245 25.11 -19.74 17.68
N ASN A 246 24.88 -18.65 16.95
CA ASN A 246 25.86 -17.59 16.75
C ASN A 246 26.31 -16.97 18.08
N LEU A 247 25.37 -16.67 18.99
CA LEU A 247 25.71 -16.18 20.33
C LEU A 247 26.59 -17.17 21.10
N LYS A 248 26.34 -18.48 21.00
CA LYS A 248 27.16 -19.51 21.66
C LYS A 248 28.59 -19.54 21.14
N VAL A 249 28.77 -19.35 19.83
CA VAL A 249 30.10 -19.27 19.19
C VAL A 249 30.82 -18.01 19.66
N ILE A 250 30.17 -16.85 19.53
CA ILE A 250 30.69 -15.54 19.94
C ILE A 250 31.09 -15.53 21.42
N ALA A 251 30.28 -16.13 22.29
CA ALA A 251 30.51 -16.17 23.73
C ALA A 251 31.80 -16.88 24.16
N LYS A 252 32.46 -17.66 23.29
CA LYS A 252 33.77 -18.27 23.56
C LYS A 252 34.90 -17.25 23.54
N HIS A 253 34.76 -16.20 22.73
CA HIS A 253 35.78 -15.20 22.48
C HIS A 253 35.37 -13.79 22.94
N GLU A 254 34.15 -13.64 23.45
CA GLU A 254 33.63 -12.36 23.95
C GLU A 254 34.05 -12.11 25.40
N THR A 255 34.81 -11.03 25.60
CA THR A 255 35.33 -10.65 26.92
C THR A 255 34.39 -9.70 27.67
N LYS A 256 33.37 -9.12 27.01
CA LYS A 256 32.44 -8.15 27.62
C LYS A 256 31.17 -8.83 28.17
N PRO A 257 31.03 -8.98 29.50
CA PRO A 257 29.87 -9.68 30.09
C PRO A 257 28.55 -8.93 29.89
N VAL A 258 28.59 -7.59 29.83
CA VAL A 258 27.39 -6.75 29.66
C VAL A 258 26.75 -6.97 28.29
N LEU A 259 27.56 -6.99 27.22
CA LEU A 259 27.06 -7.21 25.85
C LEU A 259 26.43 -8.60 25.71
N LYS A 260 27.11 -9.63 26.22
CA LYS A 260 26.60 -11.01 26.25
C LYS A 260 25.25 -11.10 26.97
N THR A 261 25.10 -10.42 28.10
CA THR A 261 23.85 -10.41 28.88
C THR A 261 22.72 -9.77 28.09
N LYS A 262 22.95 -8.57 27.51
CA LYS A 262 21.96 -7.87 26.67
C LYS A 262 21.51 -8.70 25.46
N LEU A 263 22.45 -9.34 24.76
CA LEU A 263 22.13 -10.21 23.62
C LEU A 263 21.35 -11.46 24.04
N THR A 264 21.68 -12.04 25.20
CA THR A 264 20.96 -13.19 25.75
C THR A 264 19.53 -12.82 26.13
N GLU A 265 19.33 -11.66 26.77
CA GLU A 265 18.01 -11.15 27.14
C GLU A 265 17.15 -10.87 25.90
N PHE A 266 17.72 -10.20 24.89
CA PHE A 266 17.08 -9.99 23.60
C PHE A 266 16.63 -11.32 22.97
N LEU A 267 17.52 -12.32 22.86
CA LEU A 267 17.14 -13.59 22.24
C LEU A 267 16.09 -14.36 23.04
N LYS A 268 16.08 -14.24 24.38
CA LYS A 268 15.03 -14.82 25.23
C LYS A 268 13.68 -14.16 24.94
N ASP A 269 13.63 -12.83 24.91
CA ASP A 269 12.42 -12.08 24.57
C ASP A 269 11.92 -12.43 23.16
N SER A 270 12.79 -12.37 22.16
CA SER A 270 12.45 -12.74 20.79
C SER A 270 11.90 -14.16 20.66
N THR A 271 12.50 -15.12 21.37
CA THR A 271 12.03 -16.52 21.38
C THR A 271 10.62 -16.61 21.96
N GLN A 272 10.37 -15.93 23.09
CA GLN A 272 9.06 -15.94 23.74
C GLN A 272 7.99 -15.29 22.86
N ARG A 273 8.30 -14.14 22.25
CA ARG A 273 7.41 -13.43 21.33
C ARG A 273 7.09 -14.27 20.10
N ILE A 274 8.08 -14.97 19.51
CA ILE A 274 7.84 -15.91 18.39
C ILE A 274 6.88 -17.03 18.80
N ILE A 275 7.03 -17.61 20.00
CA ILE A 275 6.11 -18.64 20.51
C ILE A 275 4.69 -18.10 20.62
N VAL A 276 4.53 -16.90 21.19
CA VAL A 276 3.23 -16.23 21.28
C VAL A 276 2.66 -15.98 19.89
N LEU A 277 3.46 -15.48 18.96
CA LEU A 277 3.06 -15.18 17.59
C LEU A 277 2.57 -16.43 16.84
N LYS A 278 3.20 -17.60 17.04
CA LYS A 278 2.71 -18.90 16.53
C LYS A 278 1.34 -19.27 17.09
N VAL A 279 1.11 -19.02 18.38
CA VAL A 279 -0.20 -19.24 19.00
C VAL A 279 -1.25 -18.28 18.42
N VAL A 280 -0.89 -17.00 18.26
CA VAL A 280 -1.76 -15.98 17.65
C VAL A 280 -2.13 -16.38 16.23
N HIS A 281 -1.15 -16.70 15.38
CA HIS A 281 -1.37 -17.16 14.01
C HIS A 281 -2.38 -18.31 13.95
N ARG A 282 -2.16 -19.39 14.72
CA ARG A 282 -3.07 -20.53 14.79
C ARG A 282 -4.48 -20.12 15.24
N ARG A 283 -4.58 -19.30 16.29
CA ARG A 283 -5.87 -18.85 16.83
C ARG A 283 -6.64 -17.98 15.85
N VAL A 284 -5.97 -17.06 15.16
CA VAL A 284 -6.59 -16.16 14.18
C VAL A 284 -7.11 -16.97 12.99
N LEU A 285 -6.33 -17.91 12.45
CA LEU A 285 -6.81 -18.77 11.36
C LEU A 285 -7.97 -19.66 11.79
N ASN A 286 -7.96 -20.22 13.01
CA ASN A 286 -9.12 -20.97 13.52
C ASN A 286 -10.37 -20.10 13.67
N ARG A 287 -10.20 -18.83 14.07
CA ARG A 287 -11.30 -17.85 14.11
C ARG A 287 -11.80 -17.52 12.71
N PHE A 288 -10.91 -17.45 11.71
CA PHE A 288 -11.31 -17.29 10.32
C PHE A 288 -12.18 -18.44 9.82
N HIS A 289 -11.81 -19.69 10.11
CA HIS A 289 -12.68 -20.82 9.79
C HIS A 289 -14.04 -20.72 10.48
N SER A 290 -14.06 -20.34 11.76
CA SER A 290 -15.31 -20.12 12.52
C SER A 290 -16.15 -18.99 11.92
N PHE A 291 -15.50 -17.95 11.41
CA PHE A 291 -16.14 -16.82 10.74
C PHE A 291 -16.76 -17.23 9.39
N LEU A 292 -16.12 -18.13 8.61
CA LEU A 292 -16.72 -18.69 7.41
C LEU A 292 -18.00 -19.47 7.71
N LEU A 293 -18.00 -20.27 8.79
CA LEU A 293 -19.19 -20.97 9.24
C LEU A 293 -20.30 -19.99 9.65
N TYR A 294 -19.95 -18.92 10.35
CA TYR A 294 -20.88 -17.84 10.68
C TYR A 294 -21.50 -17.17 9.43
N LEU A 295 -20.71 -17.03 8.36
CA LEU A 295 -21.18 -16.53 7.06
C LEU A 295 -22.00 -17.55 6.24
N GLY A 296 -22.19 -18.76 6.76
CA GLY A 296 -23.03 -19.80 6.14
C GLY A 296 -22.30 -20.75 5.19
N TYR A 297 -20.96 -20.72 5.15
CA TYR A 297 -20.21 -21.72 4.37
C TYR A 297 -20.33 -23.11 5.00
N PRO A 298 -20.52 -24.18 4.20
CA PRO A 298 -20.47 -25.54 4.72
C PRO A 298 -19.06 -25.89 5.19
N ALA A 299 -18.95 -26.75 6.20
CA ALA A 299 -17.66 -27.12 6.80
C ALA A 299 -16.67 -27.77 5.82
N SER A 300 -17.17 -28.41 4.76
CA SER A 300 -16.33 -28.92 3.66
C SER A 300 -15.66 -27.78 2.89
N ALA A 301 -16.44 -26.82 2.39
CA ALA A 301 -15.94 -25.70 1.59
C ALA A 301 -15.08 -24.74 2.42
N ALA A 302 -15.43 -24.51 3.70
CA ALA A 302 -14.71 -23.59 4.56
C ALA A 302 -13.22 -23.98 4.78
N ARG A 303 -12.85 -25.25 4.56
CA ARG A 303 -11.46 -25.73 4.66
C ARG A 303 -10.59 -25.33 3.48
N ASP A 304 -11.20 -25.19 2.30
CA ASP A 304 -10.49 -24.93 1.04
C ASP A 304 -10.45 -23.43 0.70
N VAL A 305 -11.25 -22.63 1.40
CA VAL A 305 -11.36 -21.18 1.18
C VAL A 305 -10.13 -20.47 1.77
N LYS A 306 -9.37 -19.82 0.90
CA LYS A 306 -8.24 -18.98 1.31
C LYS A 306 -8.71 -17.65 1.89
N VAL A 307 -8.02 -17.19 2.95
CA VAL A 307 -8.26 -15.89 3.61
C VAL A 307 -8.23 -14.75 2.60
N THR A 308 -7.18 -14.70 1.78
CA THR A 308 -6.95 -13.64 0.81
C THR A 308 -8.09 -13.55 -0.21
N SER A 309 -8.66 -14.68 -0.62
CA SER A 309 -9.78 -14.71 -1.59
C SER A 309 -11.03 -14.03 -1.03
N ILE A 310 -11.43 -14.38 0.20
CA ILE A 310 -12.62 -13.76 0.84
C ILE A 310 -12.38 -12.28 1.12
N CYS A 311 -11.18 -11.90 1.57
CA CYS A 311 -10.87 -10.50 1.83
C CYS A 311 -10.88 -9.68 0.52
N LYS A 312 -10.38 -10.23 -0.59
CA LYS A 312 -10.42 -9.58 -1.91
C LYS A 312 -11.84 -9.41 -2.42
N LEU A 313 -12.64 -10.47 -2.37
CA LEU A 313 -14.07 -10.46 -2.70
C LEU A 313 -14.81 -9.33 -1.98
N LEU A 314 -14.64 -9.26 -0.65
CA LEU A 314 -15.32 -8.25 0.17
C LEU A 314 -14.81 -6.83 -0.11
N ARG A 315 -13.50 -6.66 -0.31
CA ARG A 315 -12.90 -5.37 -0.67
C ARG A 315 -13.45 -4.86 -2.01
N GLU A 316 -13.51 -5.73 -3.01
CA GLU A 316 -13.95 -5.39 -4.37
C GLU A 316 -15.43 -5.04 -4.38
N PHE A 317 -16.27 -5.88 -3.77
CA PHE A 317 -17.69 -5.58 -3.60
C PHE A 317 -17.92 -4.27 -2.85
N ALA A 318 -17.21 -4.02 -1.74
CA ALA A 318 -17.38 -2.79 -0.97
C ALA A 318 -16.97 -1.54 -1.77
N LEU A 319 -15.91 -1.65 -2.60
CA LEU A 319 -15.47 -0.56 -3.46
C LEU A 319 -16.50 -0.26 -4.56
N GLU A 320 -17.06 -1.30 -5.18
CA GLU A 320 -18.14 -1.17 -6.15
C GLU A 320 -19.39 -0.56 -5.53
N TYR A 321 -19.78 -1.04 -4.35
CA TYR A 321 -20.91 -0.54 -3.58
C TYR A 321 -20.74 0.94 -3.25
N ARG A 322 -19.59 1.38 -2.72
CA ARG A 322 -19.30 2.79 -2.45
C ARG A 322 -19.51 3.65 -3.70
N THR A 323 -18.89 3.25 -4.81
CA THR A 323 -18.95 3.99 -6.09
C THR A 323 -20.37 4.03 -6.65
N CYS A 324 -21.15 2.96 -6.44
CA CYS A 324 -22.54 2.88 -6.87
C CYS A 324 -23.46 3.75 -6.00
N ARG A 325 -23.30 3.68 -4.67
CA ARG A 325 -24.04 4.48 -3.68
C ARG A 325 -23.86 5.98 -3.92
N GLU A 326 -22.63 6.42 -4.18
CA GLU A 326 -22.36 7.83 -4.53
C GLU A 326 -23.12 8.27 -5.79
N ARG A 327 -23.15 7.43 -6.84
CA ARG A 327 -23.91 7.69 -8.07
C ARG A 327 -25.40 7.79 -7.80
N VAL A 328 -25.97 6.87 -7.01
CA VAL A 328 -27.38 6.89 -6.61
C VAL A 328 -27.72 8.17 -5.86
N LEU A 329 -26.91 8.56 -4.86
CA LEU A 329 -27.13 9.77 -4.09
C LEU A 329 -27.04 11.04 -4.94
N GLN A 330 -26.06 11.12 -5.84
CA GLN A 330 -25.95 12.24 -6.78
C GLN A 330 -27.18 12.33 -7.70
N GLN A 331 -27.67 11.20 -8.19
CA GLN A 331 -28.84 11.17 -9.06
C GLN A 331 -30.12 11.54 -8.31
N GLN A 332 -30.29 11.07 -7.06
CA GLN A 332 -31.40 11.47 -6.20
C GLN A 332 -31.36 12.98 -5.91
N LYS A 333 -30.19 13.56 -5.58
CA LYS A 333 -30.03 15.01 -5.39
C LYS A 333 -30.38 15.81 -6.64
N LYS A 334 -29.92 15.37 -7.82
CA LYS A 334 -30.26 16.01 -9.11
C LYS A 334 -31.77 15.94 -9.38
N ARG A 335 -32.41 14.80 -9.16
CA ARG A 335 -33.87 14.62 -9.32
C ARG A 335 -34.65 15.48 -8.33
N ALA A 336 -34.22 15.57 -7.07
CA ALA A 336 -34.83 16.44 -6.06
C ALA A 336 -34.71 17.93 -6.44
N ALA A 337 -33.52 18.39 -6.83
CA ALA A 337 -33.31 19.76 -7.27
C ALA A 337 -34.13 20.12 -8.51
N HIS A 338 -34.27 19.20 -9.46
CA HIS A 338 -35.13 19.39 -10.62
C HIS A 338 -36.62 19.48 -10.23
N ARG A 339 -37.10 18.60 -9.34
CA ARG A 339 -38.47 18.65 -8.81
C ARG A 339 -38.77 19.97 -8.10
N GLU A 340 -37.86 20.46 -7.27
CA GLU A 340 -38.02 21.75 -6.59
C GLU A 340 -38.04 22.91 -7.60
N ARG A 341 -37.12 22.94 -8.58
CA ARG A 341 -37.15 23.95 -9.66
C ARG A 341 -38.45 23.94 -10.45
N SER A 342 -39.00 22.75 -10.75
CA SER A 342 -40.27 22.63 -11.47
C SER A 342 -41.46 23.11 -10.62
N LYS A 343 -41.45 22.86 -9.30
CA LYS A 343 -42.46 23.44 -8.38
C LYS A 343 -42.36 24.96 -8.31
N THR A 344 -41.15 25.53 -8.22
CA THR A 344 -40.95 26.98 -8.17
C THR A 344 -41.29 27.66 -9.50
N ARG A 345 -41.00 27.03 -10.65
CA ARG A 345 -41.44 27.50 -11.98
C ARG A 345 -42.96 27.51 -12.12
N GLY A 346 -43.66 26.47 -11.65
CA GLY A 346 -45.12 26.43 -11.67
C GLY A 346 -45.78 27.50 -10.80
N ARG A 347 -45.18 27.85 -9.65
CA ARG A 347 -45.63 28.96 -8.80
C ARG A 347 -45.42 30.33 -9.43
N LEU A 348 -44.26 30.57 -10.07
CA LEU A 348 -44.01 31.85 -10.75
C LEU A 348 -44.97 32.09 -11.91
N ILE A 349 -45.36 31.04 -12.65
CA ILE A 349 -46.35 31.16 -13.74
C ILE A 349 -47.74 31.52 -13.17
N THR A 350 -48.20 30.85 -12.11
CA THR A 350 -49.51 31.15 -11.49
C THR A 350 -49.54 32.50 -10.76
N GLU A 351 -48.42 32.97 -10.22
CA GLU A 351 -48.32 34.33 -9.66
C GLU A 351 -48.36 35.39 -10.77
N THR A 352 -47.65 35.16 -11.88
CA THR A 352 -47.67 36.08 -13.04
C THR A 352 -49.08 36.19 -13.64
N GLU A 353 -49.81 35.07 -13.75
CA GLU A 353 -51.22 35.06 -14.19
C GLU A 353 -52.15 35.79 -13.21
N LYS A 354 -51.93 35.64 -11.89
CA LYS A 354 -52.69 36.41 -10.88
C LYS A 354 -52.40 37.91 -10.96
N PHE A 355 -51.16 38.32 -11.23
CA PHE A 355 -50.82 39.74 -11.42
C PHE A 355 -51.41 40.30 -12.73
N SER A 356 -51.48 39.52 -13.82
CA SER A 356 -52.15 39.94 -15.05
C SER A 356 -53.67 40.05 -14.89
N SER A 357 -54.32 39.15 -14.13
CA SER A 357 -55.76 39.23 -13.87
C SER A 357 -56.15 40.39 -12.94
N ILE A 358 -55.25 40.85 -12.06
CA ILE A 358 -55.47 42.05 -11.24
C ILE A 358 -55.28 43.33 -12.07
N ALA A 359 -54.37 43.33 -13.05
CA ALA A 359 -54.15 44.45 -13.97
C ALA A 359 -55.34 44.66 -14.94
N GLU A 360 -56.05 43.60 -15.33
CA GLU A 360 -57.27 43.70 -16.16
C GLU A 360 -58.52 44.19 -15.39
N ALA A 361 -58.51 44.21 -14.06
CA ALA A 361 -59.67 44.58 -13.25
C ALA A 361 -59.79 46.10 -12.94
N VAL A 362 -58.88 46.95 -13.42
CA VAL A 362 -58.83 48.40 -13.09
C VAL A 362 -58.83 49.30 -14.33
N LEU A 363 -59.76 49.09 -15.27
CA LEU A 363 -60.03 50.06 -16.34
C LEU A 363 -61.55 50.33 -16.46
N PRO A 364 -62.00 51.60 -16.38
CA PRO A 364 -63.42 51.96 -16.57
C PRO A 364 -63.81 52.06 -18.06
N PRO A 365 -65.12 52.03 -18.41
CA PRO A 365 -65.58 51.87 -19.79
C PRO A 365 -65.86 53.21 -20.48
N ALA A 366 -65.42 53.38 -21.74
CA ALA A 366 -65.85 54.36 -22.77
C ALA A 366 -64.74 54.45 -23.86
N VAL A 367 -64.90 54.51 -25.19
CA VAL A 367 -66.01 54.64 -26.15
C VAL A 367 -65.54 53.98 -27.48
N VAL A 368 -66.50 53.53 -28.27
CA VAL A 368 -66.42 53.00 -29.64
C VAL A 368 -65.87 54.01 -30.68
N SER A 369 -64.97 53.60 -31.58
CA SER A 369 -65.08 53.89 -33.03
C SER A 369 -64.07 53.12 -33.94
N SER A 370 -64.65 52.34 -34.86
CA SER A 370 -64.25 52.04 -36.27
C SER A 370 -62.89 51.40 -36.64
N SER A 371 -63.01 50.18 -37.19
CA SER A 371 -62.10 49.41 -38.07
C SER A 371 -61.93 50.04 -39.48
N PRO A 372 -61.23 49.44 -40.51
CA PRO A 372 -60.57 48.11 -40.59
C PRO A 372 -59.25 48.00 -41.44
N LYS A 373 -58.72 46.74 -41.50
CA LYS A 373 -57.92 46.01 -42.55
C LYS A 373 -56.45 45.66 -42.24
N GLU A 374 -56.15 44.36 -42.03
CA GLU A 374 -55.49 43.35 -42.93
C GLU A 374 -53.93 43.43 -42.84
N GLN A 375 -53.08 42.40 -42.73
CA GLN A 375 -53.09 40.97 -43.12
C GLN A 375 -51.80 40.27 -42.57
N MET A 376 -51.84 38.93 -42.34
CA MET A 376 -50.79 37.88 -42.55
C MET A 376 -49.45 37.92 -41.76
N GLU A 377 -48.76 36.83 -41.36
CA GLU A 377 -48.94 35.35 -41.37
C GLU A 377 -47.78 34.71 -40.52
N ALA A 378 -48.01 33.49 -40.00
CA ALA A 378 -47.09 32.36 -39.69
C ALA A 378 -45.64 32.61 -39.17
N GLY A 379 -45.07 31.90 -38.18
CA GLY A 379 -45.24 30.51 -37.72
C GLY A 379 -43.86 29.82 -37.75
N HIS A 380 -43.35 29.32 -36.61
CA HIS A 380 -42.10 28.53 -36.54
C HIS A 380 -42.22 27.35 -35.57
N GLU A 381 -42.46 26.17 -36.13
CA GLU A 381 -42.02 24.83 -35.69
C GLU A 381 -40.81 24.46 -36.60
N SER A 382 -39.80 23.65 -36.32
CA SER A 382 -39.53 22.59 -35.33
C SER A 382 -38.02 22.22 -35.39
N MET A 383 -37.51 21.61 -34.30
CA MET A 383 -36.61 20.43 -34.21
C MET A 383 -35.46 20.19 -35.23
N LYS A 384 -34.26 19.62 -34.94
CA LYS A 384 -33.55 18.99 -33.79
C LYS A 384 -32.17 18.49 -34.34
N ILE A 385 -31.24 18.13 -33.43
CA ILE A 385 -30.22 17.02 -33.53
C ILE A 385 -28.95 17.30 -34.41
N VAL A 386 -27.68 16.95 -34.10
CA VAL A 386 -26.95 16.24 -33.03
C VAL A 386 -25.41 16.40 -33.24
N LEU A 387 -24.66 16.41 -32.13
CA LEU A 387 -23.25 16.01 -31.83
C LEU A 387 -22.20 15.84 -32.96
N THR A 388 -21.01 16.43 -32.78
CA THR A 388 -19.73 15.76 -32.38
C THR A 388 -18.55 16.74 -32.49
N SER A 389 -17.59 16.70 -31.56
CA SER A 389 -16.30 17.40 -31.69
C SER A 389 -15.21 16.65 -30.93
N PRO A 390 -14.05 16.40 -31.55
CA PRO A 390 -12.80 16.16 -30.84
C PRO A 390 -11.74 17.26 -31.11
N THR A 391 -10.91 17.51 -30.08
CA THR A 391 -9.46 17.90 -30.04
C THR A 391 -8.80 18.55 -31.27
N ASP A 392 -7.82 19.45 -31.23
CA ASP A 392 -6.88 20.07 -30.27
C ASP A 392 -6.42 21.38 -30.98
N ILE A 393 -5.85 22.43 -30.36
CA ILE A 393 -4.41 22.72 -30.34
C ILE A 393 -4.20 24.04 -29.58
N THR A 394 -3.14 24.01 -28.78
CA THR A 394 -2.42 25.03 -28.00
C THR A 394 -2.09 26.38 -28.67
N ALA A 395 -2.14 27.48 -27.90
CA ALA A 395 -1.11 28.54 -27.93
C ALA A 395 -1.10 29.44 -26.67
N ARG A 396 -0.11 29.15 -25.80
CA ARG A 396 0.76 30.07 -25.02
C ARG A 396 0.22 31.39 -24.43
N ARG A 397 0.24 31.37 -23.10
CA ARG A 397 0.46 32.45 -22.11
C ARG A 397 1.51 33.51 -22.52
N SER A 398 1.18 34.78 -22.24
CA SER A 398 2.13 35.80 -21.76
C SER A 398 1.93 36.02 -20.25
N ARG A 399 3.04 36.07 -19.51
CA ARG A 399 3.11 36.48 -18.10
C ARG A 399 3.38 37.98 -18.07
N ALA A 400 2.67 38.71 -17.21
CA ALA A 400 3.14 39.98 -16.67
C ALA A 400 3.16 39.89 -15.13
N SER A 401 4.19 40.54 -14.61
CA SER A 401 4.69 40.65 -13.24
C SER A 401 3.71 41.08 -12.16
N GLN A 402 3.96 40.61 -10.95
CA GLN A 402 3.91 41.31 -9.66
C GLN A 402 4.60 40.35 -8.67
N GLY A 403 5.37 40.74 -7.67
CA GLY A 403 5.50 41.98 -6.91
C GLY A 403 6.07 41.53 -5.56
#